data_AF-A0A6V7L4N9-F1
#
_entry.id   AF-A0A6V7L4N9-F1
#
_cell.length_a   1.000
_cell.length_b   1.000
_cell.length_c   1.000
_cell.angle_alpha   90.00
_cell.angle_beta   90.00
_cell.angle_gamma   90.00
#
_symmetry.space_group_name_H-M   'P 1'
#
loop_
_entity.id
_entity.type
_entity.pdbx_description
1 polymer ?
#
loop_
_entity_poly.entity_id
_entity_poly.type
_entity_poly.pdbx_seq_one_letter_code
_entity_poly.pdbx_strand_id
1 'polypeptide(L)'
;AEPNEAGIIDFTYSNATVYFVNRLKALKDLGISGFNFDSAEASRLPQIPKFYYTIPSYRPSYFTETYARAVSRYFGNNSIINAGWRTQNIPMFIRMANKDRKFTWSNGLPTLITTLLEMSLAGYYFILPDVMGGSGPVGAQQIDQPSKNLYLRWVAITVFMPAMHFSIPPWDYDDE
;
A
#
# COMPACT_ATOMS: atom_id res chain seq x y z
N ALA A 1 8.26 -1.33 -28.01
CA ALA A 1 7.81 -2.03 -26.80
C ALA A 1 6.83 -3.08 -27.25
N GLU A 2 7.14 -4.35 -27.01
CA GLU A 2 6.19 -5.45 -27.22
C GLU A 2 4.95 -5.22 -26.32
N PRO A 3 3.75 -5.63 -26.74
CA PRO A 3 2.57 -5.57 -25.88
C PRO A 3 2.84 -6.46 -24.65
N ASN A 4 2.87 -5.85 -23.46
CA ASN A 4 3.20 -6.40 -22.12
C ASN A 4 4.59 -6.06 -21.53
N GLU A 5 5.39 -5.21 -22.17
CA GLU A 5 6.58 -4.66 -21.51
C GLU A 5 6.25 -3.48 -20.59
N ALA A 6 6.64 -3.57 -19.32
CA ALA A 6 6.52 -2.49 -18.34
C ALA A 6 7.91 -2.05 -17.86
N GLY A 7 8.06 -0.74 -17.65
CA GLY A 7 9.26 -0.15 -17.06
C GLY A 7 9.01 0.31 -15.63
N ILE A 8 10.07 0.41 -14.82
CA ILE A 8 10.01 1.01 -13.50
C ILE A 8 10.71 2.38 -13.51
N ILE A 9 10.12 3.35 -12.83
CA ILE A 9 10.76 4.65 -12.62
C ILE A 9 11.89 4.49 -11.61
N ASP A 10 13.10 4.90 -11.98
CA ASP A 10 14.27 4.82 -11.10
C ASP A 10 14.28 5.97 -10.09
N PHE A 11 13.78 5.71 -8.89
CA PHE A 11 13.78 6.68 -7.79
C PHE A 11 15.18 6.93 -7.19
N THR A 12 16.19 6.15 -7.55
CA THR A 12 17.58 6.46 -7.17
C THR A 12 18.14 7.62 -8.01
N TYR A 13 17.57 7.87 -9.18
CA TYR A 13 17.96 8.96 -10.06
C TYR A 13 17.07 10.19 -9.85
N SER A 14 17.69 11.33 -9.50
CA SER A 14 16.97 12.56 -9.15
C SER A 14 16.09 13.09 -10.29
N ASN A 15 16.56 13.05 -11.54
CA ASN A 15 15.79 13.55 -12.68
C ASN A 15 14.55 12.69 -12.97
N ALA A 16 14.64 11.37 -12.80
CA ALA A 16 13.49 10.47 -12.91
C ALA A 16 12.48 10.71 -11.78
N THR A 17 12.97 10.96 -10.56
CA THR A 17 12.11 11.34 -9.42
C THR A 17 11.37 12.65 -9.69
N VAL A 18 12.07 13.68 -10.17
CA VAL A 18 11.47 14.98 -10.52
C VAL A 18 10.43 14.82 -11.63
N TYR A 19 10.74 14.02 -12.66
CA TYR A 19 9.81 13.68 -13.75
C TYR A 19 8.48 13.09 -13.23
N PHE A 20 8.54 12.17 -12.26
CA PHE A 20 7.35 11.55 -11.66
C PHE A 20 6.59 12.53 -10.76
N VAL A 21 7.30 13.23 -9.87
CA VAL A 21 6.72 14.17 -8.91
C VAL A 21 5.98 15.31 -9.63
N ASN A 22 6.54 15.85 -10.72
CA ASN A 22 5.89 16.95 -11.45
C ASN A 22 4.55 16.53 -12.08
N ARG A 23 4.40 15.27 -12.49
CA ARG A 23 3.11 14.75 -12.99
C ARG A 23 2.07 14.67 -11.90
N LEU A 24 2.46 14.19 -10.71
CA LEU A 24 1.56 14.14 -9.57
C LEU A 24 1.20 15.53 -9.05
N LYS A 25 2.11 16.51 -9.13
CA LYS A 25 1.78 17.92 -8.84
C LYS A 25 0.72 18.46 -9.81
N ALA A 26 0.85 18.20 -11.11
CA ALA A 26 -0.19 18.59 -12.06
C ALA A 26 -1.56 17.96 -11.74
N LEU A 27 -1.58 16.73 -11.19
CA LEU A 27 -2.81 16.09 -10.70
C LEU A 27 -3.35 16.76 -9.42
N LYS A 28 -2.48 17.17 -8.49
CA LYS A 28 -2.86 17.96 -7.31
C LYS A 28 -3.54 19.27 -7.70
N ASP A 29 -3.06 19.92 -8.77
CA ASP A 29 -3.62 21.18 -9.27
C ASP A 29 -5.06 21.02 -9.80
N LEU A 30 -5.47 19.79 -10.13
CA LEU A 30 -6.86 19.44 -10.49
C LEU A 30 -7.76 19.17 -9.27
N GLY A 31 -7.27 19.38 -8.04
CA GLY A 31 -8.03 19.18 -6.81
C GLY A 31 -7.87 17.80 -6.15
N ILE A 32 -6.97 16.95 -6.66
CA ILE A 32 -6.68 15.66 -6.01
C ILE A 32 -6.07 15.93 -4.62
N SER A 33 -6.60 15.29 -3.59
CA SER A 33 -6.18 15.55 -2.19
C SER A 33 -4.96 14.73 -1.76
N GLY A 34 -4.77 13.55 -2.33
CA GLY A 34 -3.63 12.67 -2.05
C GLY A 34 -3.63 11.47 -2.98
N PHE A 35 -2.66 10.58 -2.77
CA PHE A 35 -2.42 9.44 -3.65
C PHE A 35 -2.34 8.13 -2.87
N ASN A 36 -2.78 7.05 -3.50
CA ASN A 36 -2.47 5.70 -3.06
C ASN A 36 -1.27 5.20 -3.86
N PHE A 37 -0.09 5.18 -3.24
CA PHE A 37 1.15 4.71 -3.82
C PHE A 37 1.25 3.20 -3.62
N ASP A 38 0.68 2.49 -4.59
CA ASP A 38 0.79 1.05 -4.64
C ASP A 38 2.13 0.60 -5.24
N SER A 39 2.55 -0.60 -4.89
CA SER A 39 3.83 -1.21 -5.24
C SER A 39 5.04 -0.62 -4.48
N ALA A 40 6.23 -0.74 -5.06
CA ALA A 40 7.54 -0.45 -4.50
C ALA A 40 8.13 -1.49 -3.53
N GLU A 41 7.57 -2.70 -3.46
CA GLU A 41 8.26 -3.84 -2.86
C GLU A 41 9.48 -4.22 -3.71
N ALA A 42 10.58 -4.60 -3.06
CA ALA A 42 11.78 -5.06 -3.78
C ALA A 42 11.51 -6.29 -4.67
N SER A 43 10.48 -7.09 -4.36
CA SER A 43 10.02 -8.23 -5.16
C SER A 43 9.40 -7.85 -6.51
N ARG A 44 9.09 -6.57 -6.73
CA ARG A 44 8.57 -6.05 -8.01
C ARG A 44 9.68 -5.63 -8.96
N LEU A 45 10.93 -5.61 -8.49
CA LEU A 45 12.08 -5.35 -9.31
C LEU A 45 12.44 -6.61 -10.11
N PRO A 46 13.02 -6.46 -11.32
CA PRO A 46 13.65 -7.59 -11.99
C PRO A 46 14.76 -8.17 -11.11
N GLN A 47 15.05 -9.47 -11.26
CA GLN A 47 16.02 -10.21 -10.43
C GLN A 47 17.41 -9.56 -10.40
N ILE A 48 17.77 -8.82 -11.44
CA ILE A 48 18.96 -7.98 -11.50
C ILE A 48 18.55 -6.59 -12.02
N PRO A 49 18.18 -5.67 -11.11
CA PRO A 49 17.76 -4.35 -11.54
C PRO A 49 18.96 -3.51 -11.97
N LYS A 50 18.78 -2.81 -13.09
CA LYS A 50 19.75 -1.84 -13.60
C LYS A 50 19.22 -0.44 -13.30
N PHE A 51 19.78 0.17 -12.27
CA PHE A 51 19.51 1.57 -11.90
C PHE A 51 20.65 2.46 -12.40
N TYR A 52 20.37 3.75 -12.53
CA TYR A 52 21.37 4.74 -12.94
C TYR A 52 22.55 4.77 -11.97
N TYR A 53 22.26 4.72 -10.67
CA TYR A 53 23.27 4.50 -9.64
C TYR A 53 23.26 3.05 -9.19
N THR A 54 24.45 2.47 -9.02
CA THR A 54 24.59 1.11 -8.52
C THR A 54 24.04 1.01 -7.10
N ILE A 55 22.89 0.35 -6.96
CA ILE A 55 22.42 -0.07 -5.65
C ILE A 55 23.33 -1.20 -5.18
N PRO A 56 23.89 -1.14 -3.96
CA PRO A 56 24.65 -2.26 -3.46
C PRO A 56 23.79 -3.53 -3.42
N SER A 57 24.27 -4.62 -4.00
CA SER A 57 23.52 -5.88 -4.12
C SER A 57 23.03 -6.44 -2.76
N TYR A 58 23.71 -6.07 -1.67
CA TYR A 58 23.32 -6.40 -0.30
C TYR A 58 22.17 -5.54 0.27
N ARG A 59 21.60 -4.59 -0.50
CA ARG A 59 20.48 -3.71 -0.08
C ARG A 59 19.32 -3.70 -1.08
N PRO A 60 18.64 -4.83 -1.31
CA PRO A 60 17.48 -4.88 -2.22
C PRO A 60 16.37 -3.87 -1.84
N SER A 61 16.18 -3.61 -0.55
CA SER A 61 15.17 -2.65 -0.05
C SER A 61 15.55 -1.17 -0.22
N TYR A 62 16.73 -0.86 -0.76
CA TYR A 62 17.15 0.54 -0.99
C TYR A 62 16.22 1.27 -1.96
N PHE A 63 15.70 0.56 -2.97
CA PHE A 63 14.68 1.11 -3.86
C PHE A 63 13.41 1.50 -3.09
N THR A 64 12.87 0.59 -2.27
CA THR A 64 11.68 0.83 -1.44
C THR A 64 11.87 2.02 -0.50
N GLU A 65 13.02 2.11 0.17
CA GLU A 65 13.35 3.23 1.06
C GLU A 65 13.39 4.56 0.29
N THR A 66 14.09 4.59 -0.86
CA THR A 66 14.26 5.80 -1.66
C THR A 66 12.94 6.26 -2.26
N TYR A 67 12.13 5.33 -2.77
CA TYR A 67 10.78 5.58 -3.25
C TYR A 67 9.90 6.22 -2.17
N ALA A 68 9.79 5.57 -1.01
CA ALA A 68 8.93 6.01 0.08
C ALA A 68 9.33 7.40 0.60
N ARG A 69 10.64 7.67 0.73
CA ARG A 69 11.13 9.00 1.12
C ARG A 69 10.84 10.06 0.05
N ALA A 70 11.01 9.71 -1.23
CA ALA A 70 10.75 10.63 -2.33
C ALA A 70 9.27 11.03 -2.37
N VAL A 71 8.34 10.06 -2.34
CA VAL A 71 6.90 10.37 -2.38
C VAL A 71 6.44 11.08 -1.11
N SER A 72 6.94 10.68 0.07
CA SER A 72 6.60 11.33 1.33
C SER A 72 7.00 12.80 1.37
N ARG A 73 8.18 13.14 0.85
CA ARG A 73 8.68 14.52 0.81
C ARG A 73 7.73 15.47 0.09
N TYR A 74 6.99 15.00 -0.92
CA TYR A 74 6.12 15.85 -1.74
C TYR A 74 4.63 15.65 -1.45
N PHE A 75 4.23 14.47 -0.97
CA PHE A 75 2.83 14.06 -0.89
C PHE A 75 2.44 13.42 0.45
N GLY A 76 3.27 13.55 1.50
CA GLY A 76 3.06 12.82 2.75
C GLY A 76 1.69 13.04 3.40
N ASN A 77 1.20 14.28 3.39
CA ASN A 77 -0.14 14.60 3.90
C ASN A 77 -1.23 13.97 3.00
N ASN A 78 -2.07 13.13 3.60
CA ASN A 78 -3.23 12.47 2.96
C ASN A 78 -2.90 11.43 1.88
N SER A 79 -1.69 10.86 1.89
CA SER A 79 -1.33 9.78 0.96
C SER A 79 -0.93 8.50 1.71
N ILE A 80 -1.05 7.38 1.00
CA ILE A 80 -0.84 6.04 1.51
C ILE A 80 0.30 5.40 0.72
N ILE A 81 1.17 4.63 1.38
CA ILE A 81 2.16 3.75 0.75
C ILE A 81 1.90 2.29 1.13
N ASN A 82 2.27 1.33 0.28
CA ASN A 82 2.09 -0.10 0.57
C ASN A 82 3.39 -0.84 0.92
N ALA A 83 4.54 -0.18 0.75
CA ALA A 83 5.85 -0.77 1.02
C ALA A 83 6.77 0.23 1.76
N GLY A 84 7.48 -0.24 2.78
CA GLY A 84 8.40 0.57 3.57
C GLY A 84 9.57 -0.23 4.11
N TRP A 85 10.75 0.41 4.17
CA TRP A 85 11.94 -0.15 4.78
C TRP A 85 12.75 0.96 5.44
N ARG A 86 12.92 0.89 6.77
CA ARG A 86 13.57 1.95 7.57
C ARG A 86 12.93 3.33 7.40
N THR A 87 11.62 3.37 7.15
CA THR A 87 10.85 4.57 6.87
C THR A 87 9.84 4.91 7.97
N GLN A 88 10.04 4.43 9.19
CA GLN A 88 9.17 4.68 10.34
C GLN A 88 8.98 6.18 10.65
N ASN A 89 9.96 6.99 10.25
CA ASN A 89 9.99 8.43 10.53
C ASN A 89 9.24 9.28 9.49
N ILE A 90 8.67 8.68 8.44
CA ILE A 90 7.97 9.44 7.40
C ILE A 90 6.48 9.62 7.78
N PRO A 91 5.89 10.82 7.57
CA PRO A 91 4.51 11.11 7.96
C PRO A 91 3.51 10.59 6.92
N MET A 92 3.43 9.27 6.73
CA MET A 92 2.51 8.65 5.77
C MET A 92 1.83 7.42 6.36
N PHE A 93 0.60 7.18 5.93
CA PHE A 93 -0.04 5.89 6.19
C PHE A 93 0.69 4.78 5.42
N ILE A 94 1.03 3.71 6.10
CA ILE A 94 1.52 2.47 5.49
C ILE A 94 0.41 1.42 5.55
N ARG A 95 -0.01 0.93 4.39
CA ARG A 95 -1.09 -0.05 4.30
C ARG A 95 -0.56 -1.46 4.55
N MET A 96 -1.36 -2.27 5.25
CA MET A 96 -1.14 -3.70 5.34
C MET A 96 -1.22 -4.37 3.96
N ALA A 97 -0.51 -5.49 3.80
CA ALA A 97 -0.71 -6.35 2.64
C ALA A 97 -2.17 -6.84 2.56
N ASN A 98 -2.63 -7.11 1.34
CA ASN A 98 -3.98 -7.60 1.06
C ASN A 98 -4.31 -8.83 1.92
N LYS A 99 -5.51 -8.84 2.48
CA LYS A 99 -6.07 -9.93 3.29
C LYS A 99 -7.18 -10.63 2.52
N ASP A 100 -7.22 -11.94 2.68
CA ASP A 100 -8.23 -12.80 2.08
C ASP A 100 -9.59 -12.62 2.79
N ARG A 101 -10.68 -12.81 2.04
CA ARG A 101 -12.05 -12.78 2.56
C ARG A 101 -12.39 -14.07 3.35
N LYS A 102 -11.61 -14.38 4.37
CA LYS A 102 -11.69 -15.63 5.14
C LYS A 102 -11.57 -15.37 6.64
N PHE A 103 -12.19 -16.21 7.46
CA PHE A 103 -12.05 -16.20 8.93
C PHE A 103 -10.81 -16.99 9.42
N THR A 104 -9.89 -17.35 8.55
CA THR A 104 -8.78 -18.24 8.89
C THR A 104 -7.48 -17.49 9.15
N TRP A 105 -6.56 -18.12 9.87
CA TRP A 105 -5.19 -17.62 10.07
C TRP A 105 -4.34 -17.60 8.79
N SER A 106 -4.83 -18.21 7.71
CA SER A 106 -4.19 -18.17 6.39
C SER A 106 -4.59 -16.87 5.68
N ASN A 107 -3.89 -15.78 6.03
CA ASN A 107 -4.07 -14.42 5.48
C ASN A 107 -5.49 -13.82 5.63
N GLY A 108 -6.34 -14.35 6.51
CA GLY A 108 -7.70 -13.88 6.73
C GLY A 108 -7.84 -12.85 7.86
N LEU A 109 -9.08 -12.63 8.29
CA LEU A 109 -9.48 -11.65 9.31
C LEU A 109 -8.64 -11.70 10.60
N PRO A 110 -8.37 -12.87 11.23
CA PRO A 110 -7.59 -12.92 12.47
C PRO A 110 -6.17 -12.34 12.33
N THR A 111 -5.61 -12.37 11.12
CA THR A 111 -4.24 -11.90 10.86
C THR A 111 -4.12 -10.37 10.84
N LEU A 112 -5.23 -9.63 10.81
CA LEU A 112 -5.20 -8.16 10.91
C LEU A 112 -4.55 -7.70 12.21
N ILE A 113 -4.89 -8.35 13.33
CA ILE A 113 -4.39 -7.99 14.65
C ILE A 113 -2.89 -8.29 14.74
N THR A 114 -2.46 -9.48 14.29
CA THR A 114 -1.05 -9.83 14.34
C THR A 114 -0.21 -8.96 13.42
N THR A 115 -0.70 -8.64 12.21
CA THR A 115 -0.02 -7.70 11.30
C THR A 115 0.05 -6.28 11.89
N LEU A 116 -1.03 -5.79 12.51
CA LEU A 116 -1.02 -4.48 13.19
C LEU A 116 0.05 -4.43 14.29
N LEU A 117 0.09 -5.44 15.15
CA LEU A 117 1.05 -5.51 16.25
C LEU A 117 2.49 -5.63 15.73
N GLU A 118 2.74 -6.46 14.71
CA GLU A 118 4.05 -6.60 14.09
C GLU A 118 4.55 -5.27 13.52
N MET A 119 3.72 -4.59 12.73
CA MET A 119 4.06 -3.28 12.16
C MET A 119 4.29 -2.22 13.25
N SER A 120 3.46 -2.24 14.31
CA SER A 120 3.60 -1.34 15.46
C SER A 120 4.92 -1.55 16.19
N LEU A 121 5.29 -2.81 16.46
CA LEU A 121 6.57 -3.19 17.07
C LEU A 121 7.77 -2.84 16.19
N ALA A 122 7.60 -2.91 14.86
CA ALA A 122 8.60 -2.44 13.90
C ALA A 122 8.70 -0.89 13.81
N GLY A 123 7.89 -0.16 14.58
CA GLY A 123 7.90 1.29 14.70
C GLY A 123 7.03 2.02 13.65
N TYR A 124 6.13 1.33 12.96
CA TYR A 124 5.16 1.98 12.07
C TYR A 124 3.88 2.29 12.84
N TYR A 125 3.55 3.57 12.98
CA TYR A 125 2.42 4.03 13.81
C TYR A 125 1.17 4.35 12.98
N PHE A 126 1.36 4.90 11.78
CA PHE A 126 0.28 5.26 10.86
C PHE A 126 -0.10 4.05 9.99
N ILE A 127 -0.60 2.99 10.63
CA ILE A 127 -0.95 1.76 9.91
C ILE A 127 -2.36 1.90 9.34
N LEU A 128 -2.50 1.70 8.03
CA LEU A 128 -3.79 1.56 7.37
C LEU A 128 -4.10 0.06 7.22
N PRO A 129 -5.15 -0.47 7.84
CA PRO A 129 -5.56 -1.86 7.65
C PRO A 129 -5.94 -2.12 6.18
N ASP A 130 -5.99 -3.40 5.79
CA ASP A 130 -6.56 -3.73 4.48
C ASP A 130 -8.05 -3.34 4.41
N VAL A 131 -8.57 -3.17 3.19
CA VAL A 131 -9.94 -2.80 2.90
C VAL A 131 -10.93 -3.64 3.71
N MET A 132 -11.97 -3.00 4.23
CA MET A 132 -13.01 -3.67 4.98
C MET A 132 -13.70 -4.74 4.13
N GLY A 133 -13.79 -5.94 4.69
CA GLY A 133 -14.29 -7.12 3.99
C GLY A 133 -13.24 -7.88 3.17
N GLY A 134 -11.99 -7.39 3.10
CA GLY A 134 -10.86 -8.04 2.45
C GLY A 134 -10.78 -7.78 0.93
N SER A 135 -9.54 -7.71 0.42
CA SER A 135 -9.26 -7.39 -0.99
C SER A 135 -9.61 -8.53 -1.96
N GLY A 136 -9.95 -9.73 -1.48
CA GLY A 136 -10.15 -10.90 -2.32
C GLY A 136 -8.83 -11.50 -2.84
N PRO A 137 -8.85 -12.71 -3.41
CA PRO A 137 -7.65 -13.31 -3.97
C PRO A 137 -7.16 -12.51 -5.18
N VAL A 138 -5.83 -12.37 -5.30
CA VAL A 138 -5.17 -11.68 -6.42
C VAL A 138 -5.61 -12.32 -7.75
N GLY A 139 -6.19 -11.53 -8.65
CA GLY A 139 -6.63 -11.99 -9.98
C GLY A 139 -8.10 -12.43 -10.09
N ALA A 140 -8.89 -12.31 -9.03
CA ALA A 140 -10.33 -12.52 -9.12
C ALA A 140 -10.97 -11.43 -10.02
N GLN A 141 -11.55 -11.85 -11.14
CA GLN A 141 -12.28 -10.98 -12.08
C GLN A 141 -13.64 -10.53 -11.53
N GLN A 142 -14.14 -11.23 -10.51
CA GLN A 142 -15.43 -10.98 -9.88
C GLN A 142 -15.20 -10.59 -8.41
N ILE A 143 -15.68 -9.41 -8.03
CA ILE A 143 -15.71 -8.99 -6.63
C ILE A 143 -16.86 -9.77 -5.97
N ASP A 144 -16.60 -11.00 -5.53
CA ASP A 144 -17.55 -11.70 -4.66
C ASP A 144 -17.65 -10.93 -3.35
N GLN A 145 -18.77 -10.24 -3.13
CA GLN A 145 -19.02 -9.48 -1.92
C GLN A 145 -18.84 -10.42 -0.70
N PRO A 146 -18.04 -10.02 0.31
CA PRO A 146 -17.85 -10.85 1.49
C PRO A 146 -19.20 -11.05 2.18
N SER A 147 -19.36 -12.15 2.92
CA SER A 147 -20.58 -12.34 3.71
C SER A 147 -20.77 -11.17 4.68
N LYS A 148 -22.02 -10.74 4.90
CA LYS A 148 -22.35 -9.66 5.83
C LYS A 148 -21.66 -9.83 7.19
N ASN A 149 -21.68 -11.05 7.72
CA ASN A 149 -21.01 -11.37 8.99
C ASN A 149 -19.50 -11.10 8.94
N LEU A 150 -18.81 -11.53 7.87
CA LEU A 150 -17.39 -11.25 7.70
C LEU A 150 -17.12 -9.74 7.62
N TYR A 151 -17.91 -9.01 6.84
CA TYR A 151 -17.77 -7.57 6.69
C TYR A 151 -17.95 -6.84 8.02
N LEU A 152 -19.03 -7.12 8.77
CA LEU A 152 -19.30 -6.51 10.08
C LEU A 152 -18.19 -6.82 11.10
N ARG A 153 -17.69 -8.06 11.12
CA ARG A 153 -16.57 -8.44 11.99
C ARG A 153 -15.29 -7.71 11.62
N TRP A 154 -15.07 -7.47 10.32
CA TRP A 154 -13.96 -6.66 9.84
C TRP A 154 -14.05 -5.22 10.31
N VAL A 155 -15.20 -4.58 10.11
CA VAL A 155 -15.49 -3.21 10.57
C VAL A 155 -15.26 -3.09 12.08
N ALA A 156 -15.82 -4.03 12.85
CA ALA A 156 -15.72 -4.06 14.30
C ALA A 156 -14.27 -4.18 14.80
N ILE A 157 -13.36 -4.77 14.03
CA ILE A 157 -11.93 -4.83 14.38
C ILE A 157 -11.21 -3.55 13.91
N THR A 158 -11.46 -3.10 12.68
CA THR A 158 -10.76 -1.95 12.09
C THR A 158 -11.10 -0.61 12.75
N VAL A 159 -12.27 -0.47 13.39
CA VAL A 159 -12.63 0.74 14.14
C VAL A 159 -11.67 1.04 15.30
N PHE A 160 -10.97 0.02 15.81
CA PHE A 160 -9.95 0.15 16.85
C PHE A 160 -8.53 0.29 16.29
N MET A 161 -8.37 0.39 14.98
CA MET A 161 -7.08 0.59 14.31
C MET A 161 -6.90 2.07 13.91
N PRO A 162 -5.68 2.51 13.53
CA PRO A 162 -5.41 3.93 13.30
C PRO A 162 -6.22 4.60 12.19
N ALA A 163 -6.75 3.81 11.24
CA ALA A 163 -7.54 4.30 10.13
C ALA A 163 -8.47 3.20 9.59
N MET A 164 -9.46 3.62 8.79
CA MET A 164 -10.42 2.76 8.12
C MET A 164 -10.36 2.97 6.61
N HIS A 165 -10.43 1.87 5.84
CA HIS A 165 -10.41 1.88 4.38
C HIS A 165 -11.61 1.11 3.83
N PHE A 166 -12.57 1.82 3.23
CA PHE A 166 -13.72 1.22 2.55
C PHE A 166 -13.42 1.02 1.07
N SER A 167 -13.53 -0.21 0.57
CA SER A 167 -13.63 -0.50 -0.87
C SER A 167 -15.03 -0.95 -1.26
N ILE A 168 -15.71 -1.64 -0.34
CA ILE A 168 -17.11 -2.00 -0.42
C ILE A 168 -17.85 -1.11 0.58
N PRO A 169 -18.74 -0.24 0.11
CA PRO A 169 -19.48 0.62 1.01
C PRO A 169 -20.51 -0.18 1.83
N PRO A 170 -20.84 0.26 3.05
CA PRO A 170 -21.76 -0.46 3.92
C PRO A 170 -23.20 -0.50 3.37
N TRP A 171 -23.60 0.46 2.53
CA TRP A 171 -24.94 0.51 1.93
C TRP A 171 -25.14 -0.49 0.77
N ASP A 172 -24.11 -1.25 0.39
CA ASP A 172 -24.27 -2.39 -0.53
C ASP A 172 -24.83 -3.64 0.20
N TYR A 173 -25.05 -3.54 1.52
CA TYR A 173 -25.74 -4.54 2.33
C TYR A 173 -27.18 -4.06 2.63
N ASP A 174 -27.88 -4.78 3.49
CA ASP A 174 -29.22 -4.48 3.96
C ASP A 174 -29.24 -3.46 5.12
N ASP A 175 -30.45 -3.11 5.60
CA ASP A 175 -30.68 -2.02 6.56
C ASP A 175 -30.27 -2.33 8.01
N GLU A 176 -30.00 -3.60 8.38
CA GLU A 176 -29.55 -4.01 9.73
C GLU A 176 -28.06 -3.68 9.95
#